data_AF-A0A8J3MZ62-F1
#
_entry.id   AF-A0A8J3MZ62-F1
#
_cell.length_a   1.000
_cell.length_b   1.000
_cell.length_c   1.000
_cell.angle_alpha   90.00
_cell.angle_beta   90.00
_cell.angle_gamma   90.00
#
_symmetry.space_group_name_H-M   'P 1'
#
loop_
_entity.id
_entity.type
_entity.pdbx_description
1 polymer ?
#
loop_
_entity_poly.entity_id
_entity_poly.type
_entity_poly.pdbx_seq_one_letter_code
_entity_poly.pdbx_strand_id
1 'polypeptide(L)'
;MLYLMAVRATTLDCEWARIYRRLLPRMATYDDRIKDYRGKKKVIGRIAGQMASMIFALLKTDQETLSRVPSGENPPPPMLYDPEIHRRHQEGSYRSLKPGTQPRKILQLPNKS
;
A
#
# COMPACT_ATOMS: atom_id res chain seq x y z
N MET A 1 7.94 -4.54 -6.97
CA MET A 1 6.63 -4.41 -6.28
C MET A 1 6.43 -3.04 -5.64
N LEU A 2 7.35 -2.54 -4.82
CA LEU A 2 7.20 -1.25 -4.10
C LEU A 2 6.91 -0.03 -4.99
N TYR A 3 7.59 0.06 -6.16
CA TYR A 3 7.35 1.14 -7.12
C TYR A 3 5.87 1.17 -7.59
N LEU A 4 5.27 0.01 -7.88
CA LEU A 4 3.88 -0.07 -8.31
C LEU A 4 2.91 0.30 -7.18
N MET A 5 3.23 -0.08 -5.94
CA MET A 5 2.47 0.36 -4.76
C MET A 5 2.52 1.88 -4.61
N ALA A 6 3.70 2.48 -4.74
CA ALA A 6 3.87 3.93 -4.70
C ALA A 6 3.06 4.63 -5.80
N VAL A 7 3.19 4.18 -7.06
CA VAL A 7 2.37 4.69 -8.19
C VAL A 7 0.88 4.59 -7.87
N ARG A 8 0.42 3.45 -7.33
CA ARG A 8 -0.99 3.28 -7.01
C ARG A 8 -1.41 4.24 -5.90
N ALA A 9 -0.61 4.37 -4.85
CA ALA A 9 -0.91 5.24 -3.72
C ALA A 9 -1.03 6.71 -4.12
N THR A 10 -0.27 7.18 -5.13
CA THR A 10 -0.42 8.56 -5.63
C THR A 10 -1.74 8.81 -6.36
N THR A 11 -2.52 7.77 -6.67
CA THR A 11 -3.84 7.86 -7.33
C THR A 11 -5.02 7.61 -6.39
N LEU A 12 -4.77 7.32 -5.12
CA LEU A 12 -5.79 7.12 -4.10
C LEU A 12 -6.00 8.41 -3.31
N ASP A 13 -7.14 8.54 -2.64
CA ASP A 13 -7.32 9.60 -1.64
C ASP A 13 -6.64 9.20 -0.33
N CYS A 14 -5.34 9.46 -0.24
CA CYS A 14 -4.55 9.17 0.95
C CYS A 14 -3.37 10.15 1.10
N GLU A 15 -2.66 10.05 2.24
CA GLU A 15 -1.50 10.87 2.57
C GLU A 15 -0.41 10.83 1.49
N TRP A 16 -0.16 9.67 0.88
CA TRP A 16 0.84 9.54 -0.17
C TRP A 16 0.51 10.35 -1.43
N ALA A 17 -0.76 10.46 -1.79
CA ALA A 17 -1.19 11.33 -2.89
C ALA A 17 -1.06 12.82 -2.55
N ARG A 18 -1.26 13.21 -1.28
CA ARG A 18 -1.02 14.58 -0.81
C ARG A 18 0.48 14.92 -0.87
N ILE A 19 1.34 14.01 -0.40
CA ILE A 19 2.80 14.14 -0.48
C ILE A 19 3.26 14.23 -1.94
N TYR A 20 2.74 13.37 -2.82
CA TYR A 20 3.05 13.42 -4.25
C TYR A 20 2.71 14.77 -4.87
N ARG A 21 1.48 15.26 -4.67
CA ARG A 21 1.04 16.58 -5.18
C ARG A 21 1.92 17.71 -4.70
N ARG A 22 2.39 17.66 -3.44
CA ARG A 22 3.32 18.65 -2.87
C ARG A 22 4.73 18.55 -3.45
N LEU A 23 5.24 17.35 -3.67
CA LEU A 23 6.60 17.12 -4.17
C LEU A 23 6.73 17.33 -5.68
N LEU A 24 5.67 17.07 -6.43
CA LEU A 24 5.66 17.15 -7.89
C LEU A 24 6.16 18.50 -8.43
N PRO A 25 5.63 19.67 -8.03
CA PRO A 25 6.12 20.96 -8.51
C PRO A 25 7.52 21.33 -7.99
N ARG A 26 8.00 20.68 -6.92
CA ARG A 26 9.32 20.96 -6.33
C ARG A 26 10.45 20.17 -6.98
N MET A 27 10.14 19.03 -7.57
CA MET A 27 11.13 18.05 -8.05
C MET A 27 11.00 17.71 -9.54
N ALA A 28 9.89 18.09 -10.17
CA ALA A 28 9.64 17.90 -11.58
C ALA A 28 9.41 19.25 -12.25
N THR A 29 9.68 19.31 -13.56
CA THR A 29 9.47 20.52 -14.36
C THR A 29 8.15 20.41 -15.09
N TYR A 30 7.30 21.43 -14.98
CA TYR A 30 6.08 21.48 -15.78
C TYR A 30 6.44 21.73 -17.24
N ASP A 31 5.93 20.91 -18.15
CA ASP A 31 6.15 21.00 -19.58
C ASP A 31 4.85 21.49 -20.23
N ASP A 32 4.85 22.77 -20.64
CA ASP A 32 3.69 23.44 -21.20
C ASP A 32 3.20 22.83 -22.51
N ARG A 33 4.07 22.14 -23.26
CA ARG A 33 3.72 21.54 -24.55
C ARG A 33 2.79 20.34 -24.39
N ILE A 34 3.02 19.55 -23.35
CA ILE A 34 2.24 18.34 -23.05
C ILE A 34 1.26 18.56 -21.89
N LYS A 35 1.23 19.78 -21.32
CA LYS A 35 0.44 20.17 -20.14
C LYS A 35 0.63 19.23 -18.95
N ASP A 36 1.86 18.77 -18.76
CA ASP A 36 2.18 17.76 -17.76
C ASP A 36 3.60 17.91 -17.18
N TYR A 37 3.87 17.26 -16.05
CA TYR A 37 5.18 17.29 -15.40
C TYR A 37 6.16 16.26 -15.96
N ARG A 38 7.34 16.72 -16.39
CA ARG A 38 8.50 15.89 -16.72
C ARG A 38 9.33 15.63 -15.45
N GLY A 39 9.59 14.35 -15.15
CA GLY A 39 10.36 13.93 -13.96
C GLY A 39 9.55 13.22 -12.88
N LYS A 40 8.27 12.90 -13.12
CA LYS A 40 7.39 12.16 -12.20
C LYS A 40 8.02 10.88 -11.62
N LYS A 41 8.78 10.14 -12.43
CA LYS A 41 9.48 8.92 -11.98
C LYS A 41 10.42 9.19 -10.80
N LYS A 42 11.10 10.34 -10.77
CA LYS A 42 11.98 10.73 -9.65
C LYS A 42 11.18 10.96 -8.37
N VAL A 43 10.02 11.62 -8.48
CA VAL A 43 9.10 11.86 -7.35
C VAL A 43 8.56 10.53 -6.82
N ILE A 44 8.12 9.63 -7.70
CA ILE A 44 7.64 8.30 -7.33
C ILE A 44 8.76 7.49 -6.67
N GLY A 45 9.99 7.54 -7.20
CA GLY A 45 11.15 6.90 -6.59
C GLY A 45 11.41 7.38 -5.16
N ARG A 46 11.30 8.70 -4.92
CA ARG A 46 11.42 9.27 -3.57
C ARG A 46 10.33 8.76 -2.62
N ILE A 47 9.07 8.73 -3.08
CA ILE A 47 7.95 8.21 -2.29
C ILE A 47 8.13 6.72 -1.99
N ALA A 48 8.57 5.93 -2.99
CA ALA A 48 8.88 4.52 -2.80
C ALA A 48 9.98 4.35 -1.75
N GLY A 49 11.04 5.16 -1.78
CA GLY A 49 12.06 5.16 -0.73
C GLY A 49 11.50 5.43 0.66
N GLN A 50 10.61 6.42 0.80
CA GLN A 50 9.95 6.72 2.08
C GLN A 50 9.07 5.56 2.57
N MET A 51 8.32 4.94 1.67
CA MET A 51 7.53 3.73 1.99
C MET A 51 8.42 2.58 2.45
N ALA A 52 9.56 2.35 1.78
CA ALA A 52 10.51 1.30 2.16
C ALA A 52 11.04 1.51 3.57
N SER A 53 11.46 2.75 3.90
CA SER A 53 11.95 3.09 5.24
C SER A 53 10.88 2.88 6.31
N MET A 54 9.63 3.25 6.03
CA MET A 54 8.51 3.04 6.95
C MET A 54 8.24 1.54 7.16
N ILE A 55 8.20 0.74 6.09
CA ILE A 55 8.00 -0.71 6.18
C ILE A 55 9.14 -1.35 6.98
N PHE A 56 10.38 -0.97 6.72
CA PHE A 56 11.53 -1.47 7.46
C PHE A 56 11.43 -1.14 8.96
N ALA A 57 11.06 0.10 9.31
CA ALA A 57 10.88 0.50 10.70
C ALA A 57 9.79 -0.34 11.40
N LEU A 58 8.64 -0.55 10.74
CA LEU A 58 7.55 -1.38 11.27
C LEU A 58 8.01 -2.83 11.50
N LEU A 59 8.66 -3.45 10.51
CA LEU A 59 9.16 -4.82 10.63
C LEU A 59 10.22 -4.95 11.73
N LYS A 60 11.06 -3.93 11.90
CA LYS A 60 12.07 -3.92 12.95
C LYS A 60 11.44 -3.83 14.34
N THR A 61 10.44 -2.95 14.51
CA THR A 61 9.66 -2.85 15.74
C THR A 61 8.94 -4.16 16.06
N ASP A 62 8.35 -4.83 15.06
CA ASP A 62 7.69 -6.12 15.25
C ASP A 62 8.70 -7.19 15.69
N GLN A 63 9.88 -7.24 15.06
CA GLN A 63 10.95 -8.16 15.45
C GLN A 63 11.36 -7.94 16.91
N GLU A 64 11.58 -6.69 17.31
CA GLU A 64 11.97 -6.34 18.68
C GLU A 64 10.87 -6.70 19.68
N THR A 65 9.61 -6.45 19.32
CA THR A 65 8.45 -6.79 20.16
C THR A 65 8.35 -8.29 20.36
N LEU A 66 8.41 -9.07 19.28
CA LEU A 66 8.31 -10.53 19.32
C LEU A 66 9.51 -11.17 20.03
N SER A 67 10.70 -10.58 19.94
CA SER A 67 11.89 -11.09 20.63
C SER A 67 11.81 -11.05 22.16
N ARG A 68 10.89 -10.24 22.70
CA ARG A 68 10.65 -10.09 24.15
C ARG A 68 9.52 -10.98 24.65
N VAL A 69 8.79 -11.66 23.77
CA VAL A 69 7.69 -12.55 24.15
C VAL A 69 8.28 -13.89 24.60
N PRO A 70 8.01 -14.33 25.84
CA PRO A 70 8.45 -15.63 26.32
C PRO A 70 7.88 -16.77 25.48
N SER A 71 8.63 -17.88 25.39
CA SER A 71 8.15 -19.06 24.67
C SER A 71 6.88 -19.62 25.30
N GLY A 72 5.83 -19.77 24.50
CA GLY A 72 4.53 -20.28 24.93
C GLY A 72 3.52 -19.20 25.33
N GLU A 73 3.94 -17.93 25.40
CA GLU A 73 3.01 -16.82 25.57
C GLU A 73 2.50 -16.27 24.23
N ASN A 74 1.30 -15.70 24.27
CA ASN A 74 0.71 -15.08 23.08
C ASN A 74 1.39 -13.73 22.81
N PRO A 75 1.80 -13.45 21.57
CA PRO A 75 2.33 -12.15 21.22
C PRO A 75 1.27 -11.07 21.35
N PRO A 76 1.68 -9.79 21.50
CA PRO A 76 0.73 -8.70 21.50
C PRO A 76 -0.03 -8.64 20.18
N PRO A 77 -1.27 -8.12 20.18
CA PRO A 77 -2.05 -7.96 18.97
C PRO A 77 -1.32 -7.11 17.92
N PRO A 78 -1.43 -7.45 16.63
CA PRO A 78 -0.78 -6.68 15.56
C PRO A 78 -1.36 -5.27 15.45
N MET A 79 -0.50 -4.27 15.27
CA MET A 79 -0.92 -2.87 15.25
C MET A 79 -1.73 -2.47 14.02
N LEU A 80 -1.40 -3.04 12.85
CA LEU A 80 -1.98 -2.63 11.55
C LEU A 80 -2.83 -3.72 10.89
N TYR A 81 -2.66 -4.97 11.29
CA TYR A 81 -3.35 -6.09 10.68
C TYR A 81 -4.66 -6.36 11.43
N ASP A 82 -5.79 -6.30 10.72
CA ASP A 82 -7.09 -6.66 11.24
C ASP A 82 -7.46 -8.08 10.77
N PRO A 83 -7.48 -9.09 11.68
CA PRO A 83 -7.82 -10.46 11.33
C PRO A 83 -9.22 -10.62 10.74
N GLU A 84 -10.17 -9.78 11.17
CA GLU A 84 -11.55 -9.83 10.70
C GLU A 84 -11.67 -9.37 9.25
N ILE A 85 -10.97 -8.29 8.90
CA ILE A 85 -10.88 -7.82 7.51
C ILE A 85 -10.24 -8.90 6.64
N HIS A 86 -9.17 -9.53 7.13
CA HIS A 86 -8.51 -10.61 6.39
C HIS A 86 -9.44 -11.81 6.16
N ARG A 87 -10.16 -12.25 7.20
CA ARG A 87 -11.13 -13.34 7.10
C ARG A 87 -12.21 -13.04 6.05
N ARG A 88 -12.80 -11.84 6.09
CA ARG A 88 -13.78 -11.40 5.09
C ARG A 88 -13.21 -11.43 3.68
N HIS A 89 -11.95 -11.05 3.49
CA HIS A 89 -11.28 -11.13 2.19
C HIS A 89 -11.11 -12.58 1.73
N GLN A 90 -10.76 -13.51 2.62
CA GLN A 90 -10.67 -14.94 2.30
C GLN A 90 -12.03 -15.53 1.90
N GLU A 91 -13.11 -15.06 2.52
CA GLU A 91 -14.50 -15.45 2.22
C GLU A 91 -15.06 -14.80 0.94
N GLY A 92 -14.24 -14.06 0.20
CA GLY A 92 -14.63 -13.43 -1.08
C GLY A 92 -15.29 -12.06 -0.93
N SER A 93 -15.38 -11.50 0.29
CA SER A 93 -15.91 -10.15 0.54
C SER A 93 -14.88 -9.04 0.25
N TYR A 94 -13.88 -9.30 -0.59
CA TYR A 94 -12.88 -8.30 -0.96
C TYR A 94 -13.51 -7.09 -1.63
N ARG A 95 -13.33 -5.91 -1.02
CA ARG A 95 -13.72 -4.62 -1.61
C ARG A 95 -12.49 -3.87 -2.08
N SER A 96 -12.46 -3.58 -3.37
CA SER A 96 -11.42 -2.76 -3.97
C SER A 96 -11.46 -1.34 -3.42
N LEU A 97 -10.29 -0.80 -3.07
CA LEU A 97 -10.13 0.58 -2.60
C LEU A 97 -10.30 1.63 -3.71
N LYS A 98 -10.54 1.25 -4.98
CA LYS A 98 -10.84 2.26 -6.01
C LYS A 98 -12.31 2.70 -5.92
N PRO A 99 -12.59 4.02 -5.94
CA PRO A 99 -13.95 4.53 -6.04
C PRO A 99 -14.69 3.91 -7.24
N GLY A 100 -15.93 3.47 -7.03
CA GLY A 100 -16.77 2.92 -8.09
C GLY A 100 -16.43 1.48 -8.54
N THR A 101 -15.58 0.75 -7.82
CA THR A 101 -15.30 -0.66 -8.17
C THR A 101 -16.50 -1.54 -7.79
N GLN A 102 -17.17 -2.12 -8.78
CA GLN A 102 -18.19 -3.15 -8.55
C GLN A 102 -17.55 -4.42 -7.96
N PRO A 103 -18.21 -5.11 -7.01
CA PRO A 103 -17.74 -6.40 -6.50
C PRO A 103 -17.54 -7.38 -7.65
N ARG A 104 -16.34 -7.97 -7.76
CA ARG A 104 -16.10 -9.02 -8.76
C ARG A 104 -16.85 -10.28 -8.32
N LYS A 105 -17.80 -10.77 -9.13
CA LYS A 105 -18.36 -12.11 -8.95
C LYS A 105 -17.24 -13.13 -9.19
N ILE A 106 -16.82 -13.83 -8.14
CA ILE A 106 -15.91 -14.96 -8.25
C ILE A 106 -16.71 -16.11 -8.86
N LEU A 107 -16.45 -16.45 -10.12
CA LEU A 107 -17.00 -17.65 -10.74
C LEU A 107 -16.18 -18.84 -10.24
N GLN A 108 -16.77 -19.67 -9.38
CA GLN A 108 -16.19 -20.98 -9.07
C GLN A 108 -16.32 -21.85 -10.33
N LEU A 109 -15.18 -22.21 -10.91
CA LEU A 109 -15.13 -23.19 -11.98
C LEU A 109 -15.37 -24.58 -11.37
N PRO A 110 -16.20 -25.44 -12.01
CA PRO A 110 -16.43 -26.78 -11.50
C PRO A 110 -15.11 -27.56 -11.47
N ASN A 111 -14.83 -28.20 -10.33
CA ASN A 111 -13.74 -29.16 -10.23
C ASN A 111 -14.02 -30.29 -11.23
N LYS A 112 -13.10 -30.51 -12.17
CA LYS A 112 -13.13 -31.69 -13.03
C LYS A 112 -12.84 -32.90 -12.15
N SER A 113 -13.90 -33.62 -11.80
CA SER A 113 -13.86 -35.03 -11.36
C SER A 113 -13.38 -35.93 -12.49
#